data_AF-A0A953IK92-F1
#
_entry.id   AF-A0A953IK92-F1
#
_cell.length_a   1.000
_cell.length_b   1.000
_cell.length_c   1.000
_cell.angle_alpha   90.00
_cell.angle_beta   90.00
_cell.angle_gamma   90.00
#
_symmetry.space_group_name_H-M   'P 1'
#
loop_
_entity.id
_entity.type
_entity.pdbx_description
1 polymer ?
#
loop_
_entity_poly.entity_id
_entity_poly.type
_entity_poly.pdbx_seq_one_letter_code
_entity_poly.pdbx_strand_id
1 'polypeptide(L)'
;MSIYRTTIQALARLLPQDCTVCGQGSGGRLLCPACEADLPHLAGPLCPVCALPAPEGAACGACQASPPHFDASIAAFRYAFPVEHLVQELKYRHRLPLAGWLAEALMGRVAAAGVDCLIPLPLSAQRMRERGFNQAQEIARPLAHRLGLPLVSDACARVRDGAPQASLPWKERQANIRHAFECRLDL
;
A
#
# COMPACT_ATOMS: atom_id res chain seq x y z
N MET A 1 3.47 30.14 18.57
CA MET A 1 2.92 28.89 17.98
C MET A 1 1.42 28.63 18.24
N SER A 2 0.66 29.54 18.87
CA SER A 2 -0.78 29.31 19.18
C SER A 2 -1.74 29.79 18.09
N ILE A 3 -1.44 30.91 17.43
CA ILE A 3 -2.39 31.58 16.51
C ILE A 3 -2.61 30.75 15.24
N TYR A 4 -1.56 30.19 14.64
CA TYR A 4 -1.64 29.35 13.44
C TYR A 4 -2.54 28.11 13.63
N ARG A 5 -2.50 27.50 14.81
CA ARG A 5 -3.28 26.29 15.11
C ARG A 5 -4.78 26.61 15.19
N THR A 6 -5.13 27.76 15.78
CA THR A 6 -6.52 28.22 15.87
C THR A 6 -7.07 28.61 14.50
N THR A 7 -6.28 29.28 13.66
CA THR A 7 -6.70 29.67 12.29
C THR A 7 -6.89 28.44 11.39
N ILE A 8 -6.01 27.44 11.47
CA ILE A 8 -6.15 26.17 10.75
C ILE A 8 -7.40 25.41 11.21
N GLN A 9 -7.67 25.36 12.51
CA GLN A 9 -8.87 24.72 13.06
C GLN A 9 -10.16 25.43 12.63
N ALA A 10 -10.16 26.76 12.56
CA ALA A 10 -11.30 27.54 12.07
C ALA A 10 -11.54 27.32 10.57
N LEU A 11 -10.47 27.31 9.75
CA LEU A 11 -10.56 27.01 8.31
C LEU A 11 -11.01 25.57 8.04
N ALA A 12 -10.57 24.59 8.85
CA ALA A 12 -11.02 23.20 8.73
C ALA A 12 -12.52 23.02 8.99
N ARG A 13 -13.15 23.93 9.74
CA ARG A 13 -14.62 23.95 9.92
C ARG A 13 -15.35 24.57 8.72
N LEU A 14 -14.69 25.47 7.99
CA LEU A 14 -15.25 26.13 6.79
C LEU A 14 -15.05 25.30 5.52
N LEU A 15 -14.04 24.42 5.51
CA LEU A 15 -13.73 23.47 4.44
C LEU A 15 -13.72 22.05 5.02
N PRO A 16 -14.88 21.51 5.43
CA PRO A 16 -14.94 20.19 6.03
C PRO A 16 -14.43 19.16 5.02
N GLN A 17 -13.56 18.27 5.50
CA GLN A 17 -13.11 17.14 4.70
C GLN A 17 -14.23 16.10 4.62
N ASP A 18 -14.48 15.59 3.41
CA ASP A 18 -15.38 14.48 3.19
C ASP A 18 -14.64 13.14 3.33
N CYS A 19 -15.38 12.12 3.77
CA CYS A 19 -14.93 10.74 3.79
C CYS A 19 -14.66 10.27 2.37
N THR A 20 -13.47 9.70 2.15
CA THR A 20 -13.04 9.22 0.82
C THR A 20 -13.89 8.04 0.31
N VAL A 21 -14.63 7.37 1.21
CA VAL A 21 -15.45 6.20 0.89
C VAL A 21 -16.91 6.59 0.67
N CYS A 22 -17.55 7.22 1.65
CA CYS A 22 -19.00 7.49 1.62
C CYS A 22 -19.38 8.93 1.29
N GLY A 23 -18.41 9.85 1.21
CA GLY A 23 -18.65 11.27 0.93
C GLY A 23 -19.28 12.09 2.07
N GLN A 24 -19.57 11.49 3.23
CA GLN A 24 -20.06 12.22 4.39
C GLN A 24 -18.93 12.98 5.10
N GLY A 25 -19.25 14.05 5.83
CA GLY A 25 -18.26 14.81 6.60
C GLY A 25 -17.47 13.92 7.58
N SER A 26 -16.14 13.97 7.49
CA SER A 26 -15.23 13.11 8.26
C SER A 26 -14.63 13.80 9.49
N GLY A 27 -14.88 15.10 9.65
CA GLY A 27 -14.30 15.92 10.73
C GLY A 27 -12.79 16.12 10.58
N GLY A 28 -12.28 16.21 9.34
CA GLY A 28 -10.86 16.43 9.06
C GLY A 28 -10.02 15.16 8.94
N ARG A 29 -10.66 13.99 8.88
CA ARG A 29 -10.01 12.69 8.64
C ARG A 29 -10.20 12.24 7.19
N LEU A 30 -9.42 11.26 6.75
CA LEU A 30 -9.64 10.66 5.42
C LEU A 30 -10.89 9.78 5.37
N LEU A 31 -11.24 9.15 6.50
CA LEU A 31 -12.40 8.30 6.68
C LEU A 31 -13.27 8.84 7.83
N CYS A 32 -14.58 8.75 7.68
CA CYS A 32 -15.49 8.94 8.82
C CYS A 32 -15.41 7.71 9.75
N PRO A 33 -15.86 7.82 11.02
CA PRO A 33 -15.75 6.72 11.98
C PRO A 33 -16.45 5.42 11.50
N ALA A 34 -17.58 5.54 10.80
CA ALA A 34 -18.30 4.37 10.29
C ALA A 34 -17.48 3.62 9.22
N CYS A 35 -16.96 4.33 8.21
CA CYS A 35 -16.12 3.70 7.19
C CYS A 35 -14.78 3.18 7.73
N GLU A 36 -14.26 3.80 8.80
CA GLU A 36 -13.08 3.31 9.51
C GLU A 36 -13.38 2.00 10.27
N ALA A 37 -14.55 1.89 10.89
CA ALA A 37 -14.99 0.66 11.55
C ALA A 37 -15.26 -0.50 10.57
N ASP A 38 -15.64 -0.19 9.32
CA ASP A 38 -15.89 -1.17 8.26
C ASP A 38 -14.61 -1.66 7.55
N LEU A 39 -13.43 -1.22 7.99
CA LEU A 39 -12.18 -1.67 7.37
C LEU A 39 -12.01 -3.19 7.50
N PRO A 40 -11.68 -3.91 6.41
CA PRO A 40 -11.58 -5.36 6.41
C PRO A 40 -10.23 -5.79 7.00
N HIS A 41 -10.09 -5.61 8.31
CA HIS A 41 -8.92 -6.06 9.06
C HIS A 41 -8.65 -7.55 8.84
N LEU A 42 -7.38 -7.92 8.93
CA LEU A 42 -6.98 -9.31 8.97
C LEU A 42 -7.46 -9.92 10.30
N ALA A 43 -8.21 -11.03 10.23
CA ALA A 43 -8.80 -11.69 11.38
C ALA A 43 -8.44 -13.17 11.38
N GLY A 44 -8.26 -13.72 12.58
CA GLY A 44 -7.91 -15.12 12.79
C GLY A 44 -6.45 -15.45 12.41
N PRO A 45 -6.10 -16.74 12.45
CA PRO A 45 -4.77 -17.21 12.08
C PRO A 45 -4.49 -17.02 10.58
N LEU A 46 -3.29 -16.56 10.27
CA LEU A 46 -2.82 -16.27 8.91
C LEU A 46 -1.59 -17.12 8.59
N CYS A 47 -1.44 -17.46 7.32
CA CYS A 47 -0.23 -18.05 6.78
C CYS A 47 0.94 -17.07 6.98
N PRO A 48 2.06 -17.48 7.62
CA PRO A 48 3.20 -16.60 7.87
C PRO A 48 3.93 -16.20 6.58
N VAL A 49 3.71 -16.95 5.49
CA VAL A 49 4.32 -16.69 4.18
C VAL A 49 3.48 -15.72 3.36
N CYS A 50 2.21 -16.03 3.07
CA CYS A 50 1.38 -15.22 2.14
C CYS A 50 0.35 -14.31 2.82
N ALA A 51 0.24 -14.34 4.15
CA ALA A 51 -0.76 -13.60 4.94
C ALA A 51 -2.24 -13.90 4.61
N LEU A 52 -2.53 -14.97 3.88
CA LEU A 52 -3.90 -15.47 3.69
C LEU A 52 -4.35 -16.28 4.91
N PRO A 53 -5.66 -16.38 5.19
CA PRO A 53 -6.17 -17.21 6.28
C PRO A 53 -5.66 -18.65 6.20
N ALA A 54 -5.19 -19.18 7.32
CA ALA A 54 -4.69 -20.56 7.42
C ALA A 54 -5.01 -21.14 8.81
N PRO A 55 -5.31 -22.45 8.92
CA PRO A 55 -5.51 -23.09 10.22
C PRO A 55 -4.29 -22.91 11.13
N GLU A 56 -4.52 -22.57 12.40
CA GLU A 56 -3.50 -22.50 13.47
C GLU A 56 -2.28 -21.60 13.19
N GLY A 57 -2.32 -20.79 12.13
CA GLY A 57 -1.22 -19.92 11.73
C GLY A 57 -0.09 -20.67 11.03
N ALA A 58 -0.33 -21.89 10.58
CA ALA A 58 0.63 -22.66 9.79
C ALA A 58 0.71 -22.15 8.34
N ALA A 59 1.78 -22.52 7.63
CA ALA A 59 1.86 -22.27 6.19
C ALA A 59 0.66 -22.92 5.48
N CYS A 60 -0.03 -22.19 4.60
CA CYS A 60 -1.17 -22.74 3.87
C CYS A 60 -0.73 -23.77 2.83
N GLY A 61 -1.64 -24.64 2.38
CA GLY A 61 -1.32 -25.70 1.41
C GLY A 61 -0.73 -25.19 0.09
N ALA A 62 -1.11 -23.99 -0.35
CA ALA A 62 -0.53 -23.38 -1.55
C ALA A 62 0.95 -23.00 -1.36
N CYS A 63 1.30 -22.41 -0.21
CA CYS A 63 2.69 -22.07 0.10
C CYS A 63 3.54 -23.30 0.41
N GLN A 64 2.96 -24.38 0.92
CA GLN A 64 3.68 -25.65 1.12
C GLN A 64 3.97 -26.35 -0.22
N ALA A 65 2.97 -26.42 -1.10
CA ALA A 65 3.11 -27.11 -2.39
C ALA A 65 4.01 -26.36 -3.38
N SER A 66 4.01 -25.03 -3.33
CA SER A 66 4.85 -24.17 -4.17
C SER A 66 5.33 -22.96 -3.37
N PRO A 67 6.44 -23.10 -2.62
CA PRO A 67 6.99 -22.00 -1.83
C PRO A 67 7.34 -20.80 -2.73
N PRO A 68 6.93 -19.58 -2.35
CA PRO A 68 7.26 -18.38 -3.11
C PRO A 68 8.74 -17.99 -2.93
N HIS A 69 9.23 -17.12 -3.83
CA HIS A 69 10.59 -16.55 -3.77
C HIS A 69 10.70 -15.35 -2.79
N PHE A 70 9.96 -15.38 -1.69
CA PHE A 70 10.01 -14.38 -0.63
C PHE A 70 9.74 -15.06 0.72
N ASP A 71 10.24 -14.47 1.81
CA ASP A 71 10.08 -15.06 3.15
C ASP A 71 8.68 -14.85 3.72
N ALA A 72 8.15 -13.62 3.60
CA ALA A 72 6.85 -13.26 4.12
C ALA A 72 6.19 -12.10 3.36
N SER A 73 4.87 -12.12 3.30
CA SER A 73 4.02 -11.00 2.90
C SER A 73 3.41 -10.37 4.14
N ILE A 74 3.53 -9.06 4.27
CA ILE A 74 2.94 -8.30 5.36
C ILE A 74 1.78 -7.47 4.80
N ALA A 75 0.61 -7.59 5.43
CA ALA A 75 -0.59 -6.85 5.02
C ALA A 75 -1.22 -6.12 6.22
N ALA A 76 -1.79 -4.95 5.96
CA ALA A 76 -2.59 -4.21 6.95
C ALA A 76 -4.06 -4.65 6.95
N PHE A 77 -4.59 -4.97 5.77
CA PHE A 77 -5.99 -5.30 5.53
C PHE A 77 -6.14 -6.40 4.48
N ARG A 78 -7.30 -7.03 4.46
CA ARG A 78 -7.73 -7.81 3.28
C ARG A 78 -8.01 -6.85 2.12
N TYR A 79 -7.72 -7.29 0.91
CA TYR A 79 -8.08 -6.54 -0.29
C TYR A 79 -9.56 -6.74 -0.61
N ALA A 80 -10.40 -5.93 0.03
CA ALA A 80 -11.85 -5.87 -0.13
C ALA A 80 -12.33 -4.43 0.10
N PHE A 81 -13.60 -4.14 -0.18
CA PHE A 81 -14.19 -2.85 0.17
C PHE A 81 -14.08 -2.59 1.69
N PRO A 82 -13.79 -1.34 2.13
CA PRO A 82 -13.48 -0.16 1.31
C PRO A 82 -11.98 0.00 0.93
N VAL A 83 -11.09 -0.89 1.37
CA VAL A 83 -9.64 -0.78 1.10
C VAL A 83 -9.30 -0.82 -0.39
N GLU A 84 -9.96 -1.69 -1.17
CA GLU A 84 -9.73 -1.73 -2.62
C GLU A 84 -10.09 -0.41 -3.30
N HIS A 85 -11.14 0.28 -2.82
CA HIS A 85 -11.56 1.60 -3.29
C HIS A 85 -10.52 2.66 -2.92
N LEU A 86 -10.01 2.65 -1.68
CA LEU A 86 -8.95 3.58 -1.24
C LEU A 86 -7.66 3.41 -2.07
N VAL A 87 -7.28 2.17 -2.40
CA VAL A 87 -6.14 1.91 -3.27
C VAL A 87 -6.38 2.45 -4.69
N GLN A 88 -7.61 2.38 -5.21
CA GLN A 88 -7.97 2.95 -6.51
C GLN A 88 -7.99 4.49 -6.48
N GLU A 89 -8.55 5.10 -5.44
CA GLU A 89 -8.56 6.55 -5.22
C GLU A 89 -7.14 7.13 -5.17
N LEU A 90 -6.21 6.41 -4.51
CA LEU A 90 -4.80 6.75 -4.58
C LEU A 90 -4.31 6.67 -6.02
N LYS A 91 -4.40 5.50 -6.67
CA LYS A 91 -3.77 5.22 -7.98
C LYS A 91 -4.33 6.03 -9.15
N TYR A 92 -5.60 6.42 -9.12
CA TYR A 92 -6.28 6.97 -10.30
C TYR A 92 -6.94 8.33 -10.05
N ARG A 93 -7.20 8.71 -8.79
CA ARG A 93 -7.76 10.02 -8.42
C ARG A 93 -6.79 10.93 -7.68
N HIS A 94 -5.52 10.51 -7.55
CA HIS A 94 -4.43 11.31 -7.00
C HIS A 94 -4.72 11.78 -5.56
N ARG A 95 -5.45 10.97 -4.79
CA ARG A 95 -5.71 11.21 -3.36
C ARG A 95 -4.44 10.89 -2.54
N LEU A 96 -3.37 11.66 -2.73
CA LEU A 96 -2.05 11.44 -2.13
C LEU A 96 -2.04 11.28 -0.60
N PRO A 97 -2.91 11.96 0.19
CA PRO A 97 -2.98 11.71 1.63
C PRO A 97 -3.26 10.25 2.01
N LEU A 98 -3.87 9.47 1.11
CA LEU A 98 -4.07 8.03 1.32
C LEU A 98 -2.75 7.25 1.38
N ALA A 99 -1.68 7.72 0.75
CA ALA A 99 -0.38 7.06 0.82
C ALA A 99 0.18 7.07 2.26
N GLY A 100 0.08 8.22 2.94
CA GLY A 100 0.43 8.35 4.35
C GLY A 100 -0.49 7.51 5.25
N TRP A 101 -1.80 7.51 4.97
CA TRP A 101 -2.75 6.69 5.73
C TRP A 101 -2.47 5.18 5.59
N LEU A 102 -2.17 4.69 4.38
CA LEU A 102 -1.80 3.30 4.12
C LEU A 102 -0.46 2.93 4.78
N ALA A 103 0.49 3.86 4.80
CA ALA A 103 1.74 3.68 5.51
C ALA A 103 1.53 3.54 7.03
N GLU A 104 0.74 4.42 7.65
CA GLU A 104 0.42 4.29 9.08
C GLU A 104 -0.27 2.96 9.41
N ALA A 105 -1.15 2.47 8.52
CA ALA A 105 -1.78 1.16 8.70
C ALA A 105 -0.78 -0.01 8.67
N LEU A 106 0.36 0.14 7.97
CA LEU A 106 1.44 -0.85 7.90
C LEU A 106 2.45 -0.75 9.05
N MET A 107 2.61 0.44 9.67
CA MET A 107 3.62 0.70 10.70
C MET A 107 3.58 -0.30 11.88
N GLY A 108 2.39 -0.77 12.27
CA GLY A 108 2.23 -1.75 13.36
C GLY A 108 2.42 -3.21 12.95
N ARG A 109 2.70 -3.47 11.67
CA ARG A 109 2.82 -4.83 11.09
C ARG A 109 4.23 -5.13 10.59
N VAL A 110 5.00 -4.10 10.25
CA VAL A 110 6.37 -4.23 9.75
C VAL A 110 7.35 -4.07 10.89
N ALA A 111 8.20 -5.07 11.12
CA ALA A 111 9.33 -4.97 12.03
C ALA A 111 10.54 -4.40 11.28
N ALA A 112 11.23 -3.41 11.88
CA ALA A 112 12.49 -2.91 11.32
C ALA A 112 13.68 -3.85 11.56
N ALA A 113 13.59 -4.69 12.60
CA ALA A 113 14.67 -5.61 12.96
C ALA A 113 14.90 -6.63 11.83
N GLY A 114 16.14 -6.72 11.34
CA GLY A 114 16.52 -7.63 10.26
C GLY A 114 16.17 -7.12 8.85
N VAL A 115 15.82 -5.85 8.69
CA VAL A 115 15.58 -5.22 7.38
C VAL A 115 16.65 -4.17 7.12
N ASP A 116 17.38 -4.29 6.01
CA ASP A 116 18.45 -3.35 5.66
C ASP A 116 17.95 -2.12 4.92
N CYS A 117 16.92 -2.27 4.09
CA CYS A 117 16.35 -1.17 3.32
C CYS A 117 14.91 -1.45 2.86
N LEU A 118 14.24 -0.41 2.38
CA LEU A 118 12.95 -0.50 1.68
C LEU A 118 13.12 -0.17 0.20
N ILE A 119 12.63 -1.06 -0.67
CA ILE A 119 12.66 -0.88 -2.12
C ILE A 119 11.21 -0.77 -2.64
N PRO A 120 10.75 0.42 -3.06
CA PRO A 120 9.43 0.57 -3.65
C PRO A 120 9.41 0.00 -5.08
N LEU A 121 8.43 -0.86 -5.38
CA LEU A 121 8.31 -1.44 -6.72
C LEU A 121 8.08 -0.34 -7.78
N PRO A 122 8.89 -0.26 -8.86
CA PRO A 122 8.80 0.81 -9.84
C PRO A 122 7.57 0.69 -10.74
N LEU A 123 7.11 1.84 -11.24
CA LEU A 123 6.22 1.89 -12.40
C LEU A 123 7.04 1.88 -13.70
N SER A 124 6.39 1.60 -14.82
CA SER A 124 7.03 1.88 -16.12
C SER A 124 7.07 3.37 -16.39
N ALA A 125 7.98 3.78 -17.27
CA ALA A 125 8.15 5.18 -17.63
C ALA A 125 6.85 5.80 -18.17
N GLN A 126 6.09 5.06 -19.00
CA GLN A 126 4.79 5.50 -19.48
C GLN A 126 3.81 5.75 -18.34
N ARG A 127 3.65 4.79 -17.43
CA ARG A 127 2.71 4.94 -16.30
C ARG A 127 3.13 5.99 -15.30
N MET A 128 4.43 6.18 -15.11
CA MET A 128 4.94 7.29 -14.30
C MET A 128 4.56 8.65 -14.92
N ARG A 129 4.64 8.80 -16.25
CA ARG A 129 4.19 10.02 -16.95
C ARG A 129 2.68 10.22 -16.87
N GLU A 130 1.89 9.17 -17.07
CA GLU A 130 0.42 9.22 -17.03
C GLU A 130 -0.11 9.54 -15.62
N ARG A 131 0.42 8.86 -14.60
CA ARG A 131 -0.02 9.01 -13.20
C ARG A 131 0.65 10.19 -12.49
N GLY A 132 1.86 10.57 -12.90
CA GLY A 132 2.66 11.63 -12.26
C GLY A 132 3.34 11.24 -10.94
N PHE A 133 3.07 10.06 -10.38
CA PHE A 133 3.71 9.56 -9.16
C PHE A 133 3.72 8.02 -9.10
N ASN A 134 4.60 7.45 -8.26
CA ASN A 134 4.61 6.04 -7.93
C ASN A 134 3.98 5.81 -6.54
N GLN A 135 2.79 5.22 -6.49
CA GLN A 135 2.08 4.93 -5.25
C GLN A 135 2.89 4.08 -4.26
N ALA A 136 3.72 3.15 -4.74
CA ALA A 136 4.55 2.33 -3.85
C ALA A 136 5.62 3.18 -3.17
N GLN A 137 6.19 4.14 -3.90
CA GLN A 137 7.16 5.10 -3.36
C GLN A 137 6.51 6.04 -2.34
N GLU A 138 5.31 6.55 -2.65
CA GLU A 138 4.62 7.47 -1.74
C GLU A 138 4.15 6.79 -0.44
N ILE A 139 3.90 5.48 -0.45
CA ILE A 139 3.65 4.68 0.76
C ILE A 139 4.97 4.37 1.48
N ALA A 140 6.01 3.98 0.74
CA ALA A 140 7.29 3.57 1.33
C ALA A 140 8.05 4.73 1.98
N ARG A 141 7.90 5.97 1.48
CA ARG A 141 8.58 7.17 2.01
C ARG A 141 8.30 7.42 3.51
N PRO A 142 7.04 7.56 3.96
CA PRO A 142 6.76 7.69 5.39
C PRO A 142 7.14 6.43 6.19
N LEU A 143 6.99 5.22 5.65
CA LEU A 143 7.42 3.99 6.31
C LEU A 143 8.93 3.99 6.60
N ALA A 144 9.75 4.25 5.57
CA ALA A 144 11.21 4.32 5.68
C ALA A 144 11.65 5.32 6.74
N HIS A 145 11.09 6.52 6.69
CA HIS A 145 11.36 7.57 7.67
C HIS A 145 11.01 7.14 9.10
N ARG A 146 9.86 6.51 9.31
CA ARG A 146 9.40 6.09 10.65
C ARG A 146 10.14 4.86 11.18
N LEU A 147 10.57 3.96 10.31
CA LEU A 147 11.35 2.77 10.67
C LEU A 147 12.85 3.06 10.77
N GLY A 148 13.31 4.24 10.35
CA GLY A 148 14.73 4.59 10.30
C GLY A 148 15.52 3.81 9.24
N LEU A 149 14.84 3.37 8.17
CA LEU A 149 15.42 2.55 7.12
C LEU A 149 15.76 3.39 5.87
N PRO A 150 16.85 3.08 5.15
CA PRO A 150 17.10 3.61 3.81
C PRO A 150 15.96 3.28 2.85
N LEU A 151 15.51 4.27 2.08
CA LEU A 151 14.60 4.07 0.96
C LEU A 151 15.40 4.06 -0.35
N VAL A 152 15.48 2.90 -1.01
CA VAL A 152 16.28 2.70 -2.22
C VAL A 152 15.36 2.59 -3.43
N SER A 153 15.03 3.75 -4.03
CA SER A 153 14.05 3.86 -5.12
C SER A 153 14.54 3.38 -6.49
N ASP A 154 15.84 3.23 -6.68
CA ASP A 154 16.50 2.91 -7.95
C ASP A 154 17.08 1.48 -8.01
N ALA A 155 16.88 0.69 -6.95
CA ALA A 155 17.31 -0.70 -6.88
C ALA A 155 16.68 -1.57 -7.97
N CYS A 156 15.41 -1.30 -8.29
CA CYS A 156 14.65 -2.05 -9.27
C CYS A 156 14.15 -1.11 -10.37
N ALA A 157 14.15 -1.61 -11.61
CA ALA A 157 13.54 -0.92 -12.74
C ALA A 157 12.52 -1.82 -13.43
N ARG A 158 11.44 -1.22 -13.94
CA ARG A 158 10.53 -1.90 -14.84
C ARG A 158 11.03 -1.75 -16.27
N VAL A 159 11.55 -2.84 -16.84
CA VAL A 159 12.19 -2.86 -18.17
C VAL A 159 11.26 -3.29 -19.29
N ARG A 160 10.17 -3.97 -18.95
CA ARG A 160 9.14 -4.36 -19.92
C ARG A 160 7.78 -3.80 -19.55
N ASP A 161 7.18 -3.14 -20.53
CA ASP A 161 5.77 -2.79 -20.49
C ASP A 161 4.89 -3.98 -20.84
N GLY A 162 3.66 -3.94 -20.34
CA GLY A 162 2.67 -4.98 -20.57
C GLY A 162 1.29 -4.44 -20.24
N ALA A 163 0.25 -5.17 -20.63
CA ALA A 163 -1.12 -4.77 -20.33
C ALA A 163 -1.29 -4.47 -18.83
N PRO A 164 -2.10 -3.47 -18.44
CA PRO A 164 -2.35 -3.20 -17.05
C PRO A 164 -2.80 -4.44 -16.29
N GLN A 165 -2.10 -4.81 -15.20
CA GLN A 165 -2.47 -5.98 -14.39
C GLN A 165 -3.93 -6.01 -13.94
N ALA A 166 -4.55 -4.84 -13.73
CA ALA A 166 -5.95 -4.72 -13.37
C ALA A 166 -6.91 -5.15 -14.48
N SER A 167 -6.51 -5.08 -15.76
CA SER A 167 -7.33 -5.49 -16.91
C SER A 167 -7.15 -6.96 -17.28
N LEU A 168 -6.24 -7.69 -16.62
CA LEU A 168 -5.93 -9.08 -16.94
C LEU A 168 -6.63 -10.07 -16.01
N PRO A 169 -7.14 -11.21 -16.54
CA PRO A 169 -7.57 -12.34 -15.75
C PRO A 169 -6.44 -12.91 -14.89
N TRP A 170 -6.79 -13.49 -13.73
CA TRP A 170 -5.82 -14.00 -12.75
C TRP A 170 -4.70 -14.86 -13.35
N LYS A 171 -5.05 -15.80 -14.23
CA LYS A 171 -4.09 -16.73 -14.86
C LYS A 171 -3.05 -16.04 -15.74
N GLU A 172 -3.39 -14.89 -16.32
CA GLU A 172 -2.50 -14.14 -17.22
C GLU A 172 -1.59 -13.17 -16.46
N ARG A 173 -1.96 -12.80 -15.22
CA ARG A 173 -1.21 -11.83 -14.42
C ARG A 173 0.22 -12.25 -14.18
N GLN A 174 0.44 -13.52 -13.85
CA GLN A 174 1.76 -14.07 -13.61
C GLN A 174 2.64 -14.01 -14.87
N ALA A 175 2.06 -14.35 -16.03
CA ALA A 175 2.79 -14.27 -17.30
C ALA A 175 3.20 -12.84 -17.66
N ASN A 176 2.31 -11.88 -17.42
CA ASN A 176 2.54 -10.48 -17.74
C ASN A 176 3.68 -9.83 -16.92
N ILE A 177 3.96 -10.32 -15.69
CA ILE A 177 5.10 -9.82 -14.88
C ILE A 177 6.43 -10.54 -15.13
N ARG A 178 6.46 -11.70 -15.81
CA ARG A 178 7.73 -12.42 -16.05
C ARG A 178 8.71 -11.55 -16.83
N HIS A 179 9.92 -11.32 -16.33
CA HIS A 179 10.92 -10.42 -16.93
C HIS A 179 10.45 -8.96 -17.09
N ALA A 180 9.42 -8.54 -16.33
CA ALA A 180 8.99 -7.14 -16.37
C ALA A 180 9.90 -6.22 -15.56
N PHE A 181 10.62 -6.77 -14.57
CA PHE A 181 11.46 -6.03 -13.64
C PHE A 181 12.87 -6.60 -13.62
N GLU A 182 13.84 -5.72 -13.41
CA GLU A 182 15.25 -6.05 -13.21
C GLU A 182 15.76 -5.35 -11.94
N CYS A 183 16.51 -6.08 -11.12
CA CYS A 183 17.30 -5.50 -10.04
C CYS A 183 18.61 -4.98 -10.65
N ARG A 184 18.94 -3.73 -10.35
CA ARG A 184 20.14 -3.02 -10.82
C ARG A 184 21.25 -2.97 -9.77
N LEU A 185 20.93 -3.38 -8.55
CA LEU A 185 21.87 -3.50 -7.45
C LEU A 185 22.14 -4.97 -7.16
N ASP A 186 23.35 -5.22 -6.68
CA ASP A 186 23.72 -6.49 -6.07
C ASP A 186 23.36 -6.38 -4.58
N LEU A 187 22.35 -7.16 -4.15
CA LEU A 187 21.72 -7.11 -2.83
C LEU A 187 21.94 -8.42 -2.08
#